data_AF-A0A7J6UNT8-F1
#
_entry.id   AF-A0A7J6UNT8-F1
#
_cell.length_a   1.000
_cell.length_b   1.000
_cell.length_c   1.000
_cell.angle_alpha   90.00
_cell.angle_beta   90.00
_cell.angle_gamma   90.00
#
_symmetry.space_group_name_H-M   'P 1'
#
loop_
_entity.id
_entity.type
_entity.pdbx_description
1 polymer ?
#
loop_
_entity_poly.entity_id
_entity_poly.type
_entity_poly.pdbx_seq_one_letter_code
_entity_poly.pdbx_strand_id
1 'polypeptide(L)'
;MSEEIDLAGDRLAKICRHLEASGHMKGTSGCASMRFGDLALVTPSGYLKAELTGRRDLFLVCVSSGEVLEPPRNDEIPRKLTDSWEVVKMIYEKVGMSERACVLHSHHEALALAANIDERRLSANASPLLKWRAPEDQEMLKGIRGYGNTNQPLLVPIIRNTPHEKDLCPELGRVLDDTRGSPPAVLVENHGLYVWGRSWVEAQRHLECLTWLAQYAVEEAKLARPAKIPRICRGDLVDLVLLFDVEGTTTPITFVKDKLFPLARDKIDSWLASHWDDKEGAQVRKLLPAELQGKPSEEVAAEMKAWIAADRKEPALKTAQGLIWRESYETGALRAPMFSDVRPCWKEWQSRGARIAIFSSGSREAQQLIYKYCYDEQTPCMDMTRLISCYFDPTSVGGHSKQTPEAYQQIALSLGVAPRDIFFFTDIPGEARAAKAVGCRTAVVVREGNAAVDCVQLVEEGHQVAESFDDFAV
;
A
#
# COMPACT_ATOMS: atom_id res chain seq x y z
N MET A 1 30.58 -45.05 13.21
CA MET A 1 30.73 -43.74 12.55
C MET A 1 30.30 -43.80 11.09
N SER A 2 30.87 -44.67 10.24
CA SER A 2 30.47 -44.77 8.81
C SER A 2 28.96 -45.00 8.59
N GLU A 3 28.37 -46.02 9.22
CA GLU A 3 26.93 -46.31 9.06
C GLU A 3 26.01 -45.16 9.52
N GLU A 4 26.42 -44.41 10.56
CA GLU A 4 25.65 -43.26 11.04
C GLU A 4 25.71 -42.09 10.05
N ILE A 5 26.87 -41.90 9.41
CA ILE A 5 27.08 -40.91 8.35
C ILE A 5 26.29 -41.31 7.09
N ASP A 6 26.28 -42.59 6.73
CA ASP A 6 25.50 -43.09 5.59
C ASP A 6 23.99 -42.85 5.82
N LEU A 7 23.48 -43.22 6.99
CA LEU A 7 22.09 -42.98 7.37
C LEU A 7 21.73 -41.48 7.43
N ALA A 8 22.65 -40.63 7.89
CA ALA A 8 22.48 -39.18 7.87
C ALA A 8 22.40 -38.64 6.44
N GLY A 9 23.22 -39.18 5.53
CA GLY A 9 23.20 -38.81 4.11
C GLY A 9 21.89 -39.19 3.43
N ASP A 10 21.36 -40.38 3.71
CA ASP A 10 20.08 -40.82 3.17
C ASP A 10 18.91 -39.95 3.68
N ARG A 11 18.97 -39.55 4.96
CA ARG A 11 18.01 -38.60 5.54
C ARG A 11 18.11 -37.22 4.91
N LEU A 12 19.33 -36.70 4.74
CA LEU A 12 19.54 -35.39 4.14
C LEU A 12 19.04 -35.34 2.69
N ALA A 13 19.32 -36.38 1.91
CA ALA A 13 18.79 -36.55 0.56
C ALA A 13 17.25 -36.60 0.55
N LYS A 14 16.64 -37.34 1.48
CA LYS A 14 15.17 -37.39 1.63
C LYS A 14 14.58 -36.03 1.96
N ILE A 15 15.20 -35.26 2.85
CA ILE A 15 14.76 -33.90 3.20
C ILE A 15 14.89 -32.98 1.98
N CYS A 16 15.99 -33.04 1.25
CA CYS A 16 16.20 -32.24 0.04
C CYS A 16 15.10 -32.46 -1.00
N ARG A 17 14.71 -33.72 -1.24
CA ARG A 17 13.56 -34.06 -2.10
C ARG A 17 12.26 -33.42 -1.63
N HIS A 18 11.97 -33.52 -0.33
CA HIS A 18 10.77 -32.91 0.26
C HIS A 18 10.78 -31.38 0.15
N LEU A 19 11.93 -30.75 0.41
CA LEU A 19 12.08 -29.30 0.38
C LEU A 19 12.02 -28.73 -1.04
N GLU A 20 12.58 -29.42 -2.04
CA GLU A 20 12.42 -29.02 -3.43
C GLU A 20 10.96 -29.15 -3.89
N ALA A 21 10.31 -30.29 -3.59
CA ALA A 21 8.90 -30.50 -3.91
C ALA A 21 7.97 -29.46 -3.25
N SER A 22 8.36 -28.94 -2.09
CA SER A 22 7.63 -27.89 -1.36
C SER A 22 8.10 -26.47 -1.72
N GLY A 23 8.95 -26.30 -2.74
CA GLY A 23 9.34 -24.99 -3.29
C GLY A 23 10.50 -24.28 -2.58
N HIS A 24 11.13 -24.86 -1.55
CA HIS A 24 12.21 -24.22 -0.80
C HIS A 24 13.56 -24.18 -1.53
N MET A 25 13.82 -25.15 -2.41
CA MET A 25 15.12 -25.36 -3.08
C MET A 25 14.95 -25.45 -4.60
N LYS A 26 14.12 -24.56 -5.18
CA LYS A 26 13.76 -24.59 -6.61
C LYS A 26 14.99 -24.44 -7.51
N GLY A 27 15.04 -25.22 -8.60
CA GLY A 27 16.20 -25.27 -9.49
C GLY A 27 17.40 -25.90 -8.77
N THR A 28 18.48 -25.15 -8.60
CA THR A 28 19.70 -25.62 -7.89
C THR A 28 19.96 -24.85 -6.60
N SER A 29 18.98 -24.05 -6.15
CA SER A 29 19.09 -23.14 -5.01
C SER A 29 19.09 -23.86 -3.66
N GLY A 30 19.43 -23.13 -2.61
CA GLY A 30 19.40 -23.63 -1.25
C GLY A 30 20.55 -24.57 -0.90
N CYS A 31 20.59 -24.91 0.38
CA CYS A 31 21.61 -25.75 0.98
C CYS A 31 21.00 -26.51 2.15
N ALA A 32 21.41 -27.76 2.33
CA ALA A 32 21.10 -28.51 3.54
C ALA A 32 22.39 -29.08 4.13
N SER A 33 22.47 -29.09 5.46
CA SER A 33 23.58 -29.72 6.17
C SER A 33 23.16 -30.45 7.42
N MET A 34 23.90 -31.50 7.77
CA MET A 34 23.74 -32.24 9.01
C MET A 34 25.09 -32.46 9.68
N ARG A 35 25.20 -32.01 10.93
CA ARG A 35 26.40 -32.15 11.76
C ARG A 35 26.36 -33.44 12.59
N PHE A 36 27.53 -34.01 12.84
CA PHE A 36 27.81 -35.14 13.75
C PHE A 36 29.22 -34.94 14.33
N GLY A 37 29.28 -34.40 15.55
CA GLY A 37 30.54 -34.01 16.19
C GLY A 37 31.20 -32.84 15.48
N ASP A 38 32.46 -33.00 15.05
CA ASP A 38 33.20 -32.00 14.26
C ASP A 38 33.10 -32.23 12.73
N LEU A 39 32.18 -33.10 12.31
CA LEU A 39 31.94 -33.40 10.90
C LEU A 39 30.55 -32.92 10.49
N ALA A 40 30.39 -32.58 9.21
CA ALA A 40 29.08 -32.32 8.63
C ALA A 40 28.95 -32.89 7.22
N LEU A 41 27.74 -33.32 6.86
CA LEU A 41 27.34 -33.53 5.48
C LEU A 41 26.75 -32.26 4.92
N VAL A 42 27.11 -31.92 3.68
CA VAL A 42 26.66 -30.70 2.99
C VAL A 42 26.28 -31.01 1.56
N THR A 43 25.17 -30.43 1.10
CA THR A 43 24.71 -30.58 -0.27
C THR A 43 25.64 -29.88 -1.28
N PRO A 44 25.81 -30.43 -2.50
CA PRO A 44 26.62 -29.81 -3.56
C PRO A 44 26.00 -28.52 -4.11
N SER A 45 26.82 -27.64 -4.67
CA SER A 45 26.36 -26.46 -5.42
C SER A 45 25.98 -26.83 -6.86
N GLY A 46 24.99 -26.15 -7.46
CA GLY A 46 24.67 -26.28 -8.88
C GLY A 46 24.07 -27.62 -9.31
N TYR A 47 23.58 -28.42 -8.37
CA TYR A 47 22.90 -29.70 -8.62
C TYR A 47 21.47 -29.67 -8.08
N LEU A 48 20.55 -30.32 -8.78
CA LEU A 48 19.14 -30.46 -8.39
C LEU A 48 19.06 -31.25 -7.08
N LYS A 49 18.43 -30.67 -6.06
CA LYS A 49 18.44 -31.22 -4.71
C LYS A 49 17.53 -32.46 -4.59
N ALA A 50 16.54 -32.57 -5.48
CA ALA A 50 15.65 -33.71 -5.58
C ALA A 50 16.33 -34.97 -6.14
N GLU A 51 17.40 -34.81 -6.93
CA GLU A 51 18.14 -35.93 -7.53
C GLU A 51 19.21 -36.52 -6.60
N LEU A 52 19.37 -35.96 -5.39
CA LEU A 52 20.26 -36.54 -4.39
C LEU A 52 19.70 -37.88 -3.93
N THR A 53 20.52 -38.93 -3.97
CA THR A 53 20.13 -40.31 -3.63
C THR A 53 20.57 -40.73 -2.23
N GLY A 54 21.64 -40.14 -1.68
CA GLY A 54 22.12 -40.44 -0.33
C GLY A 54 23.52 -39.91 -0.05
N ARG A 55 24.23 -40.54 0.89
CA ARG A 55 25.58 -40.11 1.33
C ARG A 55 26.59 -39.92 0.20
N ARG A 56 26.57 -40.78 -0.83
CA ARG A 56 27.47 -40.71 -1.99
C ARG A 56 27.38 -39.40 -2.78
N ASP A 57 26.28 -38.65 -2.63
CA ASP A 57 26.03 -37.42 -3.37
C ASP A 57 26.40 -36.15 -2.61
N LEU A 58 26.90 -36.30 -1.38
CA LEU A 58 27.12 -35.22 -0.43
C LEU A 58 28.60 -35.04 -0.14
N PHE A 59 28.97 -33.81 0.18
CA PHE A 59 30.29 -33.50 0.75
C PHE A 59 30.33 -33.90 2.21
N LEU A 60 31.43 -34.49 2.65
CA LEU A 60 31.80 -34.61 4.06
C LEU A 60 32.87 -33.56 4.35
N VAL A 61 32.58 -32.68 5.30
CA VAL A 61 33.44 -31.56 5.68
C VAL A 61 33.76 -31.60 7.16
N CYS A 62 34.95 -31.14 7.52
CA CYS A 62 35.29 -30.84 8.91
C CYS A 62 34.75 -29.45 9.25
N VAL A 63 33.98 -29.35 10.33
CA VAL A 63 33.34 -28.09 10.75
C VAL A 63 34.41 -27.10 11.19
N SER A 64 35.30 -27.50 12.11
CA SER A 64 36.33 -26.62 12.66
C SER A 64 37.32 -26.10 11.59
N SER A 65 37.88 -26.97 10.75
CA SER A 65 38.83 -26.57 9.72
C SER A 65 38.15 -25.97 8.48
N GLY A 66 36.90 -26.33 8.20
CA GLY A 66 36.22 -26.02 6.94
C GLY A 66 36.68 -26.87 5.75
N GLU A 67 37.58 -27.83 5.96
CA GLU A 67 38.15 -28.66 4.91
C GLU A 67 37.15 -29.71 4.39
N VAL A 68 37.13 -29.90 3.07
CA VAL A 68 36.44 -31.02 2.44
C VAL A 68 37.27 -32.28 2.65
N LEU A 69 36.77 -33.20 3.49
CA LEU A 69 37.41 -34.48 3.75
C LEU A 69 37.07 -35.51 2.66
N GLU A 70 35.81 -35.51 2.21
CA GLU A 70 35.38 -36.35 1.10
C GLU A 70 34.41 -35.57 0.19
N PRO A 71 34.71 -35.45 -1.12
CA PRO A 71 33.73 -34.95 -2.09
C PRO A 71 32.66 -36.02 -2.39
N PRO A 72 31.57 -35.65 -3.12
CA PRO A 72 30.65 -36.62 -3.68
C PRO A 72 31.38 -37.70 -4.49
N ARG A 73 30.95 -38.95 -4.34
CA ARG A 73 31.45 -40.12 -5.05
C ARG A 73 30.70 -40.38 -6.35
N ASN A 74 29.59 -39.66 -6.57
CA ASN A 74 28.84 -39.67 -7.82
C ASN A 74 29.46 -38.70 -8.83
N ASP A 75 29.89 -39.22 -9.98
CA ASP A 75 30.58 -38.43 -11.01
C ASP A 75 29.66 -37.46 -11.77
N GLU A 76 28.33 -37.62 -11.67
CA GLU A 76 27.36 -36.67 -12.26
C GLU A 76 27.25 -35.36 -11.45
N ILE A 77 27.76 -35.35 -10.21
CA ILE A 77 27.62 -34.21 -9.31
C ILE A 77 28.82 -33.29 -9.43
N PRO A 78 28.60 -31.96 -9.60
CA PRO A 78 29.67 -30.98 -9.56
C PRO A 78 30.48 -31.09 -8.27
N ARG A 79 31.81 -31.19 -8.39
CA ARG A 79 32.74 -31.18 -7.24
C ARG A 79 32.96 -29.77 -6.69
N LYS A 80 31.89 -28.98 -6.60
CA LYS A 80 31.86 -27.64 -6.01
C LYS A 80 31.03 -27.66 -4.72
N LEU A 81 31.68 -27.39 -3.60
CA LEU A 81 30.99 -27.13 -2.33
C LEU A 81 30.19 -25.82 -2.44
N THR A 82 29.03 -25.77 -1.78
CA THR A 82 28.19 -24.57 -1.76
C THR A 82 28.83 -23.40 -1.03
N ASP A 83 28.67 -22.18 -1.57
CA ASP A 83 29.16 -20.94 -0.97
C ASP A 83 28.44 -20.65 0.38
N SER A 84 27.24 -21.22 0.56
CA SER A 84 26.47 -21.22 1.82
C SER A 84 27.18 -21.94 2.96
N TRP A 85 28.21 -22.75 2.68
CA TRP A 85 28.92 -23.50 3.71
C TRP A 85 29.54 -22.58 4.76
N GLU A 86 30.10 -21.43 4.37
CA GLU A 86 30.68 -20.46 5.31
C GLU A 86 29.62 -19.94 6.31
N VAL A 87 28.41 -19.69 5.82
CA VAL A 87 27.26 -19.26 6.62
C VAL A 87 26.83 -20.37 7.58
N VAL A 88 26.71 -21.60 7.07
CA VAL A 88 26.32 -22.80 7.83
C VAL A 88 27.34 -23.10 8.93
N LYS A 89 28.64 -23.06 8.60
CA LYS A 89 29.74 -23.25 9.56
C LYS A 89 29.66 -22.23 10.69
N MET A 90 29.46 -20.95 10.36
CA MET A 90 29.30 -19.90 11.37
C MET A 90 28.11 -20.17 12.30
N ILE A 91 26.98 -20.63 11.78
CA ILE A 91 25.81 -21.01 12.60
C ILE A 91 26.18 -22.16 13.55
N TYR A 92 26.86 -23.19 13.05
CA TYR A 92 27.31 -24.31 13.88
C TYR A 92 28.26 -23.90 15.00
N GLU A 93 29.16 -22.95 14.75
CA GLU A 93 30.14 -22.46 15.73
C GLU A 93 29.49 -21.53 16.78
N LYS A 94 28.65 -20.58 16.35
CA LYS A 94 28.12 -19.53 17.24
C LYS A 94 26.91 -19.95 18.07
N VAL A 95 26.09 -20.87 17.57
CA VAL A 95 24.81 -21.21 18.23
C VAL A 95 25.00 -22.27 19.34
N GLY A 96 26.21 -22.79 19.55
CA GLY A 96 26.47 -23.82 20.57
C GLY A 96 25.63 -25.07 20.35
N MET A 97 25.47 -25.45 19.08
CA MET A 97 24.50 -26.46 18.67
C MET A 97 24.89 -27.87 19.14
N SER A 98 23.88 -28.74 19.28
CA SER A 98 24.14 -30.16 19.54
C SER A 98 25.01 -30.76 18.43
N GLU A 99 25.71 -31.83 18.78
CA GLU A 99 26.50 -32.57 17.80
C GLU A 99 25.67 -33.12 16.64
N ARG A 100 24.33 -33.14 16.72
CA ARG A 100 23.41 -33.66 15.69
C ARG A 100 22.60 -32.58 14.96
N ALA A 101 23.10 -31.34 14.98
CA ALA A 101 22.39 -30.20 14.45
C ALA A 101 22.20 -30.22 12.93
N CYS A 102 21.10 -29.64 12.46
CA CYS A 102 20.78 -29.50 11.05
C CYS A 102 20.59 -28.01 10.72
N VAL A 103 21.13 -27.57 9.60
CA VAL A 103 20.90 -26.23 9.05
C VAL A 103 20.30 -26.38 7.65
N LEU A 104 19.23 -25.65 7.40
CA LEU A 104 18.52 -25.63 6.13
C LEU A 104 18.51 -24.20 5.61
N HIS A 105 18.82 -24.03 4.34
CA HIS A 105 18.73 -22.78 3.61
C HIS A 105 17.63 -22.88 2.56
N SER A 106 16.64 -22.01 2.67
CA SER A 106 15.43 -21.99 1.84
C SER A 106 15.31 -20.66 1.11
N HIS A 107 14.93 -20.72 -0.15
CA HIS A 107 14.58 -19.57 -1.00
C HIS A 107 13.08 -19.48 -1.28
N HIS A 108 12.25 -20.09 -0.43
CA HIS A 108 10.80 -20.03 -0.58
C HIS A 108 10.33 -18.57 -0.65
N GLU A 109 9.51 -18.25 -1.65
CA GLU A 109 9.09 -16.88 -1.99
C GLU A 109 8.48 -16.12 -0.81
N ALA A 110 7.61 -16.79 -0.04
CA ALA A 110 6.98 -16.19 1.14
C ALA A 110 8.00 -15.74 2.20
N LEU A 111 9.11 -16.47 2.38
CA LEU A 111 10.16 -16.08 3.33
C LEU A 111 10.95 -14.88 2.82
N ALA A 112 11.24 -14.84 1.51
CA ALA A 112 11.88 -13.68 0.89
C ALA A 112 10.99 -12.43 0.97
N LEU A 113 9.67 -12.58 0.80
CA LEU A 113 8.69 -11.50 0.95
C LEU A 113 8.53 -11.08 2.42
N ALA A 114 8.49 -12.01 3.36
CA ALA A 114 8.36 -11.73 4.79
C ALA A 114 9.50 -10.85 5.32
N ALA A 115 10.73 -11.05 4.82
CA ALA A 115 11.87 -10.18 5.14
C ALA A 115 11.63 -8.70 4.75
N ASN A 116 10.68 -8.42 3.87
CA ASN A 116 10.32 -7.09 3.40
C ASN A 116 9.03 -6.53 4.03
N ILE A 117 8.28 -7.33 4.80
CA ILE A 117 6.93 -6.97 5.29
C ILE A 117 6.95 -6.08 6.56
N ASP A 118 8.10 -5.81 7.18
CA ASP A 118 8.12 -5.03 8.44
C ASP A 118 8.02 -3.50 8.27
N GLU A 119 7.23 -2.89 9.16
CA GLU A 119 6.89 -1.48 9.24
C GLU A 119 7.99 -0.59 9.84
N ARG A 120 9.12 -1.17 10.31
CA ARG A 120 10.18 -0.46 11.05
C ARG A 120 11.49 -0.26 10.30
N ARG A 121 11.45 0.08 9.01
CA ARG A 121 12.61 0.69 8.35
C ARG A 121 12.89 2.15 8.75
N LEU A 122 12.28 2.68 9.82
CA LEU A 122 12.51 4.06 10.27
C LEU A 122 12.54 4.18 11.80
N SER A 123 13.73 4.06 12.37
CA SER A 123 14.15 4.91 13.50
C SER A 123 15.66 4.76 13.67
N ALA A 124 16.40 5.86 13.56
CA ALA A 124 17.84 5.91 13.85
C ALA A 124 18.18 5.57 15.32
N ASN A 125 17.17 5.28 16.16
CA ASN A 125 17.30 4.97 17.59
C ASN A 125 16.67 3.62 18.00
N ALA A 126 16.31 2.75 17.05
CA ALA A 126 15.92 1.36 17.35
C ALA A 126 17.12 0.45 17.10
N SER A 127 17.23 -0.67 17.82
CA SER A 127 18.31 -1.67 17.69
C SER A 127 18.84 -1.76 16.24
N PRO A 128 20.18 -1.76 16.02
CA PRO A 128 20.75 -1.75 14.67
C PRO A 128 20.40 -3.00 13.84
N LEU A 129 19.80 -4.02 14.46
CA LEU A 129 19.41 -5.27 13.83
C LEU A 129 17.94 -5.24 13.39
N LEU A 130 17.73 -5.40 12.09
CA LEU A 130 16.41 -5.60 11.51
C LEU A 130 15.81 -6.92 12.00
N LYS A 131 14.50 -6.96 12.27
CA LYS A 131 13.79 -8.17 12.71
C LYS A 131 12.41 -8.22 12.06
N TRP A 132 12.06 -9.35 11.46
CA TRP A 132 10.69 -9.64 11.05
C TRP A 132 9.89 -10.12 12.26
N ARG A 133 8.72 -9.52 12.48
CA ARG A 133 7.78 -9.95 13.52
C ARG A 133 6.75 -10.88 12.89
N ALA A 134 6.74 -12.14 13.31
CA ALA A 134 5.75 -13.10 12.82
C ALA A 134 4.34 -12.76 13.33
N PRO A 135 3.28 -13.13 12.59
CA PRO A 135 1.89 -12.96 13.03
C PRO A 135 1.65 -13.58 14.42
N GLU A 136 0.94 -12.83 15.27
CA GLU A 136 0.61 -13.24 16.64
C GLU A 136 -0.55 -14.23 16.66
N ASP A 137 -0.71 -14.92 17.80
CA ASP A 137 -1.82 -15.84 18.11
C ASP A 137 -2.01 -16.98 17.08
N GLN A 138 -0.98 -17.28 16.29
CA GLN A 138 -0.99 -18.41 15.36
C GLN A 138 -0.53 -19.70 16.02
N GLU A 139 -1.28 -20.79 15.82
CA GLU A 139 -0.96 -22.13 16.36
C GLU A 139 0.43 -22.61 15.89
N MET A 140 0.84 -22.18 14.69
CA MET A 140 2.13 -22.54 14.09
C MET A 140 3.35 -22.02 14.89
N LEU A 141 3.18 -21.06 15.80
CA LEU A 141 4.24 -20.61 16.71
C LEU A 141 4.74 -21.73 17.64
N LYS A 142 3.89 -22.73 17.96
CA LYS A 142 4.27 -23.95 18.70
C LYS A 142 5.30 -24.80 17.98
N GLY A 143 5.36 -24.66 16.66
CA GLY A 143 6.38 -25.24 15.83
C GLY A 143 7.78 -24.70 16.09
N ILE A 144 7.93 -23.53 16.72
CA ILE A 144 9.23 -22.87 16.94
C ILE A 144 9.72 -23.08 18.37
N ARG A 145 10.96 -23.58 18.52
CA ARG A 145 11.55 -23.80 19.84
C ARG A 145 11.54 -22.52 20.67
N GLY A 146 10.89 -22.58 21.83
CA GLY A 146 10.80 -21.47 22.78
C GLY A 146 9.53 -20.61 22.67
N TYR A 147 8.67 -20.85 21.68
CA TYR A 147 7.55 -19.94 21.34
C TYR A 147 6.14 -20.54 21.42
N GLY A 148 5.99 -21.80 21.85
CA GLY A 148 4.69 -22.46 21.80
C GLY A 148 3.65 -22.06 22.86
N ASN A 149 4.08 -21.58 24.02
CA ASN A 149 3.20 -21.22 25.14
C ASN A 149 3.59 -19.87 25.75
N THR A 150 4.07 -18.94 24.93
CA THR A 150 4.58 -17.65 25.38
C THR A 150 3.79 -16.52 24.75
N ASN A 151 3.47 -15.48 25.52
CA ASN A 151 2.96 -14.21 24.98
C ASN A 151 4.09 -13.34 24.38
N GLN A 152 5.27 -13.93 24.16
CA GLN A 152 6.42 -13.21 23.61
C GLN A 152 6.33 -13.22 22.08
N PRO A 153 6.54 -12.08 21.42
CA PRO A 153 6.52 -12.01 19.97
C PRO A 153 7.71 -12.79 19.40
N LEU A 154 7.44 -13.55 18.33
CA LEU A 154 8.48 -14.19 17.54
C LEU A 154 9.14 -13.14 16.63
N LEU A 155 10.37 -12.77 16.97
CA LEU A 155 11.18 -11.78 16.22
C LEU A 155 12.34 -12.49 15.52
N VAL A 156 12.20 -12.73 14.22
CA VAL A 156 13.24 -13.36 13.39
C VAL A 156 14.20 -12.28 12.88
N PRO A 157 15.49 -12.32 13.20
CA PRO A 157 16.45 -11.34 12.70
C PRO A 157 16.56 -11.38 11.17
N ILE A 158 16.80 -10.21 10.57
CA ILE A 158 17.03 -10.01 9.15
C ILE A 158 18.44 -9.45 8.97
N ILE A 159 19.21 -10.04 8.05
CA ILE A 159 20.49 -9.50 7.58
C ILE A 159 20.37 -9.02 6.13
N ARG A 160 21.17 -8.01 5.78
CA ARG A 160 21.21 -7.48 4.42
C ARG A 160 21.79 -8.51 3.45
N ASN A 161 21.23 -8.54 2.25
CA ASN A 161 21.72 -9.39 1.18
C ASN A 161 23.06 -8.87 0.62
N THR A 162 23.92 -9.80 0.22
CA THR A 162 25.20 -9.54 -0.41
C THR A 162 25.33 -10.35 -1.71
N PRO A 163 26.08 -9.88 -2.72
CA PRO A 163 26.26 -10.63 -3.97
C PRO A 163 26.87 -12.03 -3.81
N HIS A 164 27.63 -12.24 -2.73
CA HIS A 164 28.19 -13.55 -2.39
C HIS A 164 27.81 -13.94 -0.95
N GLU A 165 27.41 -15.20 -0.75
CA GLU A 165 26.89 -15.70 0.53
C GLU A 165 27.92 -15.63 1.67
N LYS A 166 29.20 -15.82 1.37
CA LYS A 166 30.30 -15.65 2.34
C LYS A 166 30.36 -14.24 2.95
N ASP A 167 29.89 -13.23 2.22
CA ASP A 167 29.92 -11.83 2.66
C ASP A 167 28.80 -11.52 3.68
N LEU A 168 27.87 -12.46 3.91
CA LEU A 168 26.86 -12.40 4.98
C LEU A 168 27.48 -12.62 6.37
N CYS A 169 28.60 -13.34 6.45
CA CYS A 169 29.23 -13.78 7.70
C CYS A 169 29.50 -12.65 8.73
N PRO A 170 30.03 -11.47 8.36
CA PRO A 170 30.26 -10.40 9.33
C PRO A 170 28.99 -9.90 10.03
N GLU A 171 27.89 -9.77 9.28
CA GLU A 171 26.60 -9.30 9.83
C GLU A 171 25.89 -10.43 10.59
N LEU A 172 25.88 -11.64 10.03
CA LEU A 172 25.38 -12.84 10.68
C LEU A 172 26.07 -13.07 12.04
N GLY A 173 27.38 -12.91 12.11
CA GLY A 173 28.14 -13.08 13.34
C GLY A 173 27.70 -12.13 14.45
N ARG A 174 27.43 -10.86 14.10
CA ARG A 174 26.90 -9.85 15.03
C ARG A 174 25.48 -10.19 15.47
N VAL A 175 24.63 -10.60 14.53
CA VAL A 175 23.25 -11.03 14.83
C VAL A 175 23.29 -12.18 15.82
N LEU A 176 24.02 -13.26 15.52
CA LEU A 176 24.05 -14.45 16.37
C LEU A 176 24.61 -14.18 17.77
N ASP A 177 25.52 -13.21 17.93
CA ASP A 177 26.04 -12.79 19.24
C ASP A 177 25.01 -12.00 20.06
N ASP A 178 24.30 -11.05 19.43
CA ASP A 178 23.27 -10.22 20.08
C ASP A 178 21.97 -11.02 20.35
N THR A 179 21.73 -12.07 19.56
CA THR A 179 20.48 -12.83 19.59
C THR A 179 20.58 -14.14 20.39
N ARG A 180 21.53 -14.30 21.33
CA ARG A 180 21.61 -15.52 22.16
C ARG A 180 20.29 -15.74 22.92
N GLY A 181 19.49 -16.71 22.46
CA GLY A 181 18.15 -17.03 22.98
C GLY A 181 16.97 -16.69 22.05
N SER A 182 17.23 -16.10 20.88
CA SER A 182 16.25 -15.77 19.81
C SER A 182 15.82 -17.01 19.00
N PRO A 183 14.84 -16.88 18.09
CA PRO A 183 14.41 -18.01 17.28
C PRO A 183 15.55 -18.62 16.47
N PRO A 184 15.44 -19.91 16.13
CA PRO A 184 16.49 -20.66 15.47
C PRO A 184 16.53 -20.40 13.96
N ALA A 185 16.50 -19.12 13.56
CA ALA A 185 16.43 -18.70 12.18
C ALA A 185 16.94 -17.27 11.96
N VAL A 186 17.45 -16.99 10.77
CA VAL A 186 17.84 -15.66 10.26
C VAL A 186 17.33 -15.52 8.83
N LEU A 187 16.61 -14.43 8.56
CA LEU A 187 16.20 -14.05 7.22
C LEU A 187 17.31 -13.26 6.52
N VAL A 188 17.40 -13.42 5.22
CA VAL A 188 18.28 -12.63 4.34
C VAL A 188 17.37 -11.88 3.36
N GLU A 189 17.50 -10.55 3.32
CA GLU A 189 16.65 -9.67 2.51
C GLU A 189 16.58 -10.15 1.04
N ASN A 190 15.38 -10.25 0.45
CA ASN A 190 15.19 -10.65 -0.95
C ASN A 190 15.85 -11.99 -1.36
N HIS A 191 16.15 -12.87 -0.39
CA HIS A 191 16.91 -14.08 -0.65
C HIS A 191 16.24 -15.30 -0.04
N GLY A 192 15.93 -15.26 1.26
CA GLY A 192 15.31 -16.39 1.94
C GLY A 192 15.69 -16.50 3.41
N LEU A 193 15.86 -17.73 3.89
CA LEU A 193 16.01 -18.05 5.31
C LEU A 193 17.15 -19.05 5.52
N TYR A 194 17.97 -18.82 6.52
CA TYR A 194 18.75 -19.87 7.18
C TYR A 194 18.05 -20.26 8.48
N VAL A 195 17.75 -21.53 8.66
CA VAL A 195 17.03 -22.06 9.83
C VAL A 195 17.70 -23.32 10.32
N TRP A 196 17.65 -23.55 11.63
CA TRP A 196 18.42 -24.63 12.22
C TRP A 196 17.68 -25.35 13.36
N GLY A 197 18.17 -26.54 13.70
CA GLY A 197 17.60 -27.39 14.74
C GLY A 197 18.67 -28.27 15.37
N ARG A 198 18.38 -28.84 16.55
CA ARG A 198 19.22 -29.83 17.24
C ARG A 198 19.16 -31.21 16.56
N SER A 199 18.21 -31.38 15.66
CA SER A 199 18.04 -32.51 14.77
C SER A 199 17.45 -32.03 13.45
N TRP A 200 17.51 -32.88 12.43
CA TRP A 200 16.88 -32.59 11.13
C TRP A 200 15.36 -32.42 11.23
N VAL A 201 14.69 -33.20 12.09
CA VAL A 201 13.23 -33.11 12.34
C VAL A 201 12.89 -31.73 12.90
N GLU A 202 13.69 -31.25 13.85
CA GLU A 202 13.47 -29.95 14.45
C GLU A 202 13.71 -28.81 13.45
N ALA A 203 14.78 -28.88 12.66
CA ALA A 203 15.09 -27.88 11.64
C ALA A 203 13.99 -27.81 10.56
N GLN A 204 13.51 -28.97 10.09
CA GLN A 204 12.41 -29.03 9.13
C GLN A 204 11.12 -28.45 9.71
N ARG A 205 10.76 -28.81 10.94
CA ARG A 205 9.59 -28.25 11.63
C ARG A 205 9.68 -26.73 11.77
N HIS A 206 10.85 -26.19 12.13
CA HIS A 206 11.07 -24.74 12.17
C HIS A 206 10.86 -24.10 10.79
N LEU A 207 11.45 -24.69 9.74
CA LEU A 207 11.34 -24.20 8.37
C LEU A 207 9.88 -24.15 7.91
N GLU A 208 9.15 -25.26 8.04
CA GLU A 208 7.76 -25.37 7.60
C GLU A 208 6.85 -24.41 8.38
N CYS A 209 7.02 -24.29 9.69
CA CYS A 209 6.21 -23.39 10.50
C CYS A 209 6.51 -21.91 10.20
N LEU A 210 7.79 -21.53 10.04
CA LEU A 210 8.15 -20.17 9.64
C LEU A 210 7.64 -19.84 8.24
N THR A 211 7.66 -20.82 7.34
CA THR A 211 7.16 -20.63 5.96
C THR A 211 5.67 -20.45 5.93
N TRP A 212 4.92 -21.24 6.71
CA TRP A 212 3.49 -21.05 6.87
C TRP A 212 3.18 -19.67 7.47
N LEU A 213 3.88 -19.27 8.54
CA LEU A 213 3.71 -17.94 9.16
C LEU A 213 4.03 -16.81 8.18
N ALA A 214 5.06 -16.98 7.35
CA ALA A 214 5.41 -16.03 6.31
C ALA A 214 4.36 -15.97 5.19
N GLN A 215 3.84 -17.12 4.74
CA GLN A 215 2.74 -17.18 3.78
C GLN A 215 1.49 -16.51 4.35
N TYR A 216 1.13 -16.82 5.59
CA TYR A 216 0.03 -16.17 6.29
C TYR A 216 0.25 -14.66 6.34
N ALA A 217 1.43 -14.17 6.74
CA ALA A 217 1.72 -12.74 6.78
C ALA A 217 1.64 -12.08 5.38
N VAL A 218 2.04 -12.77 4.32
CA VAL A 218 1.93 -12.30 2.94
C VAL A 218 0.47 -12.24 2.51
N GLU A 219 -0.31 -13.29 2.75
CA GLU A 219 -1.75 -13.34 2.41
C GLU A 219 -2.57 -12.37 3.27
N GLU A 220 -2.25 -12.25 4.56
CA GLU A 220 -2.79 -11.23 5.44
C GLU A 220 -2.42 -9.85 4.91
N ALA A 221 -1.18 -9.59 4.51
CA ALA A 221 -0.82 -8.31 3.89
C ALA A 221 -1.56 -8.02 2.57
N LYS A 222 -1.94 -9.07 1.82
CA LYS A 222 -2.78 -8.95 0.61
C LYS A 222 -4.26 -8.70 0.95
N LEU A 223 -4.78 -9.34 1.99
CA LEU A 223 -6.19 -9.28 2.41
C LEU A 223 -6.49 -8.07 3.30
N ALA A 224 -5.54 -7.68 4.15
CA ALA A 224 -5.68 -6.65 5.19
C ALA A 224 -5.49 -5.22 4.66
N ARG A 225 -5.43 -5.01 3.34
CA ARG A 225 -5.57 -3.72 2.61
C ARG A 225 -5.28 -3.95 1.13
N PRO A 226 -5.96 -3.25 0.20
CA PRO A 226 -5.26 -2.77 -0.98
C PRO A 226 -4.24 -1.72 -0.52
N ALA A 227 -3.00 -2.16 -0.30
CA ALA A 227 -1.80 -1.37 -0.05
C ALA A 227 -1.81 -0.43 1.18
N LYS A 228 -0.75 -0.49 2.00
CA LYS A 228 -0.16 0.77 2.45
C LYS A 228 0.18 1.56 1.18
N ILE A 229 -0.63 2.57 0.91
CA ILE A 229 -0.36 3.73 0.07
C ILE A 229 1.15 3.99 0.05
N PRO A 230 1.80 4.16 -1.12
CA PRO A 230 3.18 4.60 -1.18
C PRO A 230 3.31 5.82 -0.25
N ARG A 231 4.03 5.65 0.86
CA ARG A 231 4.33 6.74 1.78
C ARG A 231 4.85 7.88 0.93
N ILE A 232 4.18 9.03 1.00
CA ILE A 232 4.77 10.24 0.46
C ILE A 232 6.00 10.50 1.33
N CYS A 233 7.19 10.20 0.81
CA CYS A 233 8.40 10.19 1.63
C CYS A 233 8.78 11.63 1.98
N ARG A 234 9.59 11.80 3.03
CA ARG A 234 10.03 13.08 3.62
C ARG A 234 10.73 14.08 2.65
N GLY A 235 10.80 13.78 1.35
CA GLY A 235 11.25 14.68 0.28
C GLY A 235 10.26 14.89 -0.89
N ASP A 236 9.10 14.22 -0.92
CA ASP A 236 8.20 14.14 -2.09
C ASP A 236 7.00 15.11 -2.08
N LEU A 237 6.85 15.91 -1.01
CA LEU A 237 5.75 16.89 -0.89
C LEU A 237 6.13 18.31 -1.30
N VAL A 238 7.41 18.57 -1.50
CA VAL A 238 7.84 19.82 -2.10
C VAL A 238 7.40 19.74 -3.57
N ASP A 239 6.48 20.61 -3.97
CA ASP A 239 5.89 20.74 -5.31
C ASP A 239 4.79 19.72 -5.71
N LEU A 240 4.27 18.89 -4.78
CA LEU A 240 3.10 18.02 -5.06
C LEU A 240 1.77 18.78 -4.98
N VAL A 241 0.91 18.59 -5.99
CA VAL A 241 -0.49 19.05 -5.97
C VAL A 241 -1.43 17.90 -5.64
N LEU A 242 -2.18 18.05 -4.55
CA LEU A 242 -3.28 17.15 -4.19
C LEU A 242 -4.58 17.73 -4.77
N LEU A 243 -5.13 17.05 -5.77
CA LEU A 243 -6.32 17.46 -6.49
C LEU A 243 -7.52 16.66 -5.95
N PHE A 244 -8.61 17.33 -5.59
CA PHE A 244 -9.78 16.68 -5.00
C PHE A 244 -11.02 16.93 -5.83
N ASP A 245 -11.79 15.87 -6.05
CA ASP A 245 -13.22 15.99 -6.29
C ASP A 245 -13.96 16.43 -5.02
N VAL A 246 -15.22 16.85 -5.17
CA VAL A 246 -16.04 17.38 -4.09
C VAL A 246 -17.06 16.35 -3.61
N GLU A 247 -18.00 15.99 -4.49
CA GLU A 247 -19.12 15.09 -4.19
C GLU A 247 -18.62 13.67 -4.01
N GLY A 248 -19.08 12.98 -2.97
CA GLY A 248 -18.62 11.61 -2.67
C GLY A 248 -17.15 11.51 -2.22
N THR A 249 -16.40 12.62 -2.20
CA THR A 249 -14.96 12.63 -1.90
C THR A 249 -14.63 13.44 -0.64
N THR A 250 -14.92 14.76 -0.63
CA THR A 250 -14.78 15.63 0.56
C THR A 250 -16.10 15.90 1.27
N THR A 251 -17.21 15.80 0.52
CA THR A 251 -18.56 16.07 0.98
C THR A 251 -19.47 14.90 0.59
N PRO A 252 -20.41 14.46 1.45
CA PRO A 252 -21.36 13.40 1.11
C PRO A 252 -22.10 13.68 -0.20
N ILE A 253 -22.21 12.68 -1.08
CA ILE A 253 -22.91 12.80 -2.37
C ILE A 253 -24.38 13.22 -2.19
N THR A 254 -25.01 12.80 -1.08
CA THR A 254 -26.37 13.15 -0.70
C THR A 254 -26.55 14.64 -0.42
N PHE A 255 -25.51 15.37 0.00
CA PHE A 255 -25.64 16.81 0.23
C PHE A 255 -25.97 17.56 -1.06
N VAL A 256 -25.26 17.26 -2.15
CA VAL A 256 -25.49 17.97 -3.41
C VAL A 256 -26.83 17.57 -4.01
N LYS A 257 -27.08 16.26 -4.10
CA LYS A 257 -28.30 15.72 -4.70
C LYS A 257 -29.56 16.05 -3.91
N ASP A 258 -29.53 15.89 -2.59
CA ASP A 258 -30.74 15.92 -1.77
C ASP A 258 -30.93 17.25 -1.03
N LYS A 259 -29.92 18.13 -1.00
CA LYS A 259 -30.03 19.46 -0.37
C LYS A 259 -29.71 20.62 -1.30
N LEU A 260 -28.53 20.65 -1.92
CA LEU A 260 -28.05 21.82 -2.65
C LEU A 260 -28.96 22.17 -3.85
N PHE A 261 -29.22 21.20 -4.73
CA PHE A 261 -30.11 21.41 -5.89
C PHE A 261 -31.58 21.60 -5.50
N PRO A 262 -32.17 20.78 -4.61
CA PRO A 262 -33.53 21.00 -4.14
C PRO A 262 -33.75 22.37 -3.51
N LEU A 263 -32.79 22.89 -2.73
CA LEU A 263 -32.89 24.23 -2.15
C LEU A 263 -33.01 25.32 -3.22
N ALA A 264 -32.21 25.25 -4.28
CA ALA A 264 -32.29 26.22 -5.37
C ALA A 264 -33.64 26.16 -6.08
N ARG A 265 -34.15 24.94 -6.35
CA ARG A 265 -35.48 24.74 -6.93
C ARG A 265 -36.57 25.37 -6.06
N ASP A 266 -36.51 25.16 -4.75
CA ASP A 266 -37.57 25.58 -3.82
C ASP A 266 -37.54 27.10 -3.54
N LYS A 267 -36.36 27.73 -3.67
CA LYS A 267 -36.19 29.17 -3.48
C LYS A 267 -36.35 30.02 -4.75
N ILE A 268 -36.39 29.40 -5.93
CA ILE A 268 -36.28 30.15 -7.20
C ILE A 268 -37.41 31.17 -7.39
N ASP A 269 -38.64 30.84 -6.98
CA ASP A 269 -39.79 31.74 -7.09
C ASP A 269 -39.62 33.00 -6.23
N SER A 270 -39.36 32.80 -4.94
CA SER A 270 -39.26 33.90 -3.98
C SER A 270 -38.00 34.74 -4.22
N TRP A 271 -36.91 34.09 -4.64
CA TRP A 271 -35.66 34.78 -4.98
C TRP A 271 -35.85 35.64 -6.21
N LEU A 272 -36.39 35.10 -7.32
CA LEU A 272 -36.63 35.90 -8.52
C LEU A 272 -37.63 37.03 -8.25
N ALA A 273 -38.67 36.82 -7.47
CA ALA A 273 -39.61 37.88 -7.09
C ALA A 273 -38.93 39.03 -6.32
N SER A 274 -37.98 38.70 -5.43
CA SER A 274 -37.31 39.69 -4.57
C SER A 274 -36.16 40.42 -5.27
N HIS A 275 -35.47 39.73 -6.18
CA HIS A 275 -34.25 40.22 -6.83
C HIS A 275 -34.44 40.62 -8.28
N TRP A 276 -35.66 40.50 -8.84
CA TRP A 276 -35.87 40.78 -10.28
C TRP A 276 -35.29 42.14 -10.67
N ASP A 277 -35.71 43.24 -10.06
CA ASP A 277 -35.32 44.56 -10.56
C ASP A 277 -33.94 45.04 -10.10
N ASP A 278 -33.21 44.23 -9.33
CA ASP A 278 -31.88 44.59 -8.84
C ASP A 278 -30.74 44.16 -9.78
N LYS A 279 -29.50 44.38 -9.33
CA LYS A 279 -28.28 44.07 -10.08
C LYS A 279 -28.04 42.57 -10.25
N GLU A 280 -28.51 41.74 -9.34
CA GLU A 280 -28.39 40.29 -9.39
C GLU A 280 -29.44 39.69 -10.34
N GLY A 281 -30.70 40.12 -10.25
CA GLY A 281 -31.72 39.75 -11.22
C GLY A 281 -31.39 40.20 -12.64
N ALA A 282 -30.76 41.37 -12.80
CA ALA A 282 -30.29 41.84 -14.10
C ALA A 282 -29.26 40.90 -14.76
N GLN A 283 -28.41 40.24 -13.96
CA GLN A 283 -27.46 39.24 -14.48
C GLN A 283 -28.19 38.02 -15.03
N VAL A 284 -29.22 37.54 -14.33
CA VAL A 284 -30.05 36.42 -14.77
C VAL A 284 -30.78 36.78 -16.07
N ARG A 285 -31.44 37.96 -16.13
CA ARG A 285 -32.17 38.41 -17.32
C ARG A 285 -31.30 38.50 -18.57
N LYS A 286 -30.07 39.00 -18.42
CA LYS A 286 -29.13 39.14 -19.54
C LYS A 286 -28.84 37.80 -20.24
N LEU A 287 -28.95 36.68 -19.51
CA LEU A 287 -28.64 35.34 -20.00
C LEU A 287 -29.89 34.54 -20.41
N LEU A 288 -31.09 35.12 -20.28
CA LEU A 288 -32.31 34.43 -20.69
C LEU A 288 -32.32 34.19 -22.21
N PRO A 289 -32.84 33.03 -22.65
CA PRO A 289 -33.04 32.77 -24.06
C PRO A 289 -34.13 33.71 -24.61
N ALA A 290 -34.14 33.94 -25.93
CA ALA A 290 -34.97 34.96 -26.56
C ALA A 290 -36.46 34.82 -26.26
N GLU A 291 -36.93 33.58 -26.07
CA GLU A 291 -38.33 33.25 -25.78
C GLU A 291 -38.77 33.68 -24.38
N LEU A 292 -37.82 33.90 -23.46
CA LEU A 292 -38.07 34.36 -22.09
C LEU A 292 -37.71 35.83 -21.86
N GLN A 293 -37.12 36.50 -22.85
CA GLN A 293 -36.77 37.91 -22.73
C GLN A 293 -38.03 38.76 -22.57
N GLY A 294 -38.03 39.64 -21.56
CA GLY A 294 -39.16 40.54 -21.25
C GLY A 294 -40.36 39.89 -20.54
N LYS A 295 -40.31 38.59 -20.25
CA LYS A 295 -41.35 37.90 -19.47
C LYS A 295 -41.28 38.25 -17.96
N PRO A 296 -42.40 38.17 -17.23
CA PRO A 296 -42.40 38.37 -15.77
C PRO A 296 -41.62 37.27 -15.06
N SER A 297 -41.11 37.59 -13.85
CA SER A 297 -40.28 36.69 -13.05
C SER A 297 -40.96 35.34 -12.75
N GLU A 298 -42.28 35.32 -12.58
CA GLU A 298 -43.08 34.12 -12.32
C GLU A 298 -43.04 33.11 -13.48
N GLU A 299 -43.18 33.58 -14.72
CA GLU A 299 -43.07 32.72 -15.91
C GLU A 299 -41.65 32.18 -16.08
N VAL A 300 -40.64 33.02 -15.81
CA VAL A 300 -39.24 32.62 -15.86
C VAL A 300 -38.92 31.59 -14.77
N ALA A 301 -39.45 31.76 -13.56
CA ALA A 301 -39.29 30.80 -12.46
C ALA A 301 -39.92 29.44 -12.80
N ALA A 302 -41.12 29.43 -13.40
CA ALA A 302 -41.78 28.20 -13.84
C ALA A 302 -40.94 27.45 -14.89
N GLU A 303 -40.43 28.16 -15.89
CA GLU A 303 -39.59 27.57 -16.93
C GLU A 303 -38.25 27.07 -16.37
N MET A 304 -37.62 27.82 -15.45
CA MET A 304 -36.40 27.37 -14.77
C MET A 304 -36.62 26.12 -13.93
N LYS A 305 -37.78 25.97 -13.26
CA LYS A 305 -38.12 24.72 -12.56
C LYS A 305 -38.30 23.55 -13.53
N ALA A 306 -38.90 23.79 -14.70
CA ALA A 306 -38.98 22.79 -15.75
C ALA A 306 -37.58 22.39 -16.27
N TRP A 307 -36.67 23.36 -16.42
CA TRP A 307 -35.27 23.09 -16.77
C TRP A 307 -34.55 22.26 -15.72
N ILE A 308 -34.74 22.56 -14.43
CA ILE A 308 -34.19 21.74 -13.34
C ILE A 308 -34.73 20.30 -13.42
N ALA A 309 -36.04 20.13 -13.60
CA ALA A 309 -36.68 18.81 -13.71
C ALA A 309 -36.18 18.01 -14.94
N ALA A 310 -35.77 18.70 -16.00
CA ALA A 310 -35.23 18.11 -17.23
C ALA A 310 -33.69 18.03 -17.26
N ASP A 311 -32.99 18.34 -16.16
CA ASP A 311 -31.52 18.42 -16.08
C ASP A 311 -30.87 19.32 -17.17
N ARG A 312 -31.57 20.39 -17.55
CA ARG A 312 -31.06 21.36 -18.53
C ARG A 312 -30.04 22.30 -17.88
N LYS A 313 -28.93 22.52 -18.58
CA LYS A 313 -27.76 23.28 -18.08
C LYS A 313 -27.73 24.72 -18.60
N GLU A 314 -28.87 25.40 -18.58
CA GLU A 314 -29.03 26.75 -19.14
C GLU A 314 -28.18 27.81 -18.41
N PRO A 315 -27.54 28.76 -19.11
CA PRO A 315 -26.70 29.79 -18.49
C PRO A 315 -27.44 30.67 -17.47
N ALA A 316 -28.67 31.08 -17.77
CA ALA A 316 -29.50 31.88 -16.85
C ALA A 316 -29.83 31.11 -15.57
N LEU A 317 -30.16 29.81 -15.70
CA LEU A 317 -30.46 28.95 -14.57
C LEU A 317 -29.23 28.78 -13.67
N LYS A 318 -28.06 28.47 -14.25
CA LYS A 318 -26.82 28.33 -13.48
C LYS A 318 -26.47 29.61 -12.71
N THR A 319 -26.73 30.76 -13.32
CA THR A 319 -26.51 32.07 -12.69
C THR A 319 -27.47 32.26 -11.51
N ALA A 320 -28.77 32.01 -11.70
CA ALA A 320 -29.75 32.09 -10.62
C ALA A 320 -29.44 31.12 -9.47
N GLN A 321 -29.10 29.86 -9.78
CA GLN A 321 -28.70 28.86 -8.79
C GLN A 321 -27.49 29.33 -7.97
N GLY A 322 -26.45 29.85 -8.64
CA GLY A 322 -25.27 30.40 -7.97
C GLY A 322 -25.59 31.53 -6.99
N LEU A 323 -26.45 32.47 -7.39
CA LEU A 323 -26.89 33.59 -6.55
C LEU A 323 -27.73 33.12 -5.35
N ILE A 324 -28.70 32.23 -5.58
CA ILE A 324 -29.53 31.64 -4.51
C ILE A 324 -28.66 30.87 -3.50
N TRP A 325 -27.67 30.12 -3.98
CA TRP A 325 -26.74 29.41 -3.09
C TRP A 325 -25.88 30.39 -2.30
N ARG A 326 -25.33 31.43 -2.95
CA ARG A 326 -24.53 32.46 -2.27
C ARG A 326 -25.29 33.07 -1.11
N GLU A 327 -26.50 33.55 -1.35
CA GLU A 327 -27.35 34.13 -0.30
C GLU A 327 -27.69 33.11 0.79
N SER A 328 -28.05 31.88 0.41
CA SER A 328 -28.35 30.81 1.37
C SER A 328 -27.16 30.48 2.27
N TYR A 329 -25.94 30.50 1.73
CA TYR A 329 -24.73 30.34 2.51
C TYR A 329 -24.43 31.55 3.39
N GLU A 330 -24.52 32.77 2.86
CA GLU A 330 -24.23 34.00 3.59
C GLU A 330 -25.19 34.22 4.78
N THR A 331 -26.47 33.91 4.59
CA THR A 331 -27.51 33.99 5.64
C THR A 331 -27.45 32.85 6.65
N GLY A 332 -26.66 31.79 6.39
CA GLY A 332 -26.60 30.61 7.23
C GLY A 332 -27.73 29.60 7.03
N ALA A 333 -28.64 29.85 6.07
CA ALA A 333 -29.68 28.89 5.68
C ALA A 333 -29.10 27.60 5.07
N LEU A 334 -27.87 27.65 4.57
CA LEU A 334 -27.12 26.52 4.04
C LEU A 334 -25.70 26.48 4.62
N ARG A 335 -25.24 25.26 4.93
CA ARG A 335 -23.87 24.92 5.29
C ARG A 335 -23.52 23.58 4.65
N ALA A 336 -22.30 23.45 4.13
CA ALA A 336 -21.85 22.23 3.48
C ALA A 336 -21.21 21.26 4.48
N PRO A 337 -21.68 20.01 4.60
CA PRO A 337 -21.01 19.00 5.42
C PRO A 337 -19.68 18.58 4.79
N MET A 338 -18.68 18.37 5.62
CA MET A 338 -17.39 17.79 5.27
C MET A 338 -17.22 16.48 6.05
N PHE A 339 -16.57 15.49 5.45
CA PHE A 339 -16.10 14.34 6.22
C PHE A 339 -15.04 14.80 7.23
N SER A 340 -15.02 14.18 8.42
CA SER A 340 -14.24 14.63 9.56
C SER A 340 -12.72 14.53 9.37
N ASP A 341 -12.27 13.66 8.47
CA ASP A 341 -10.87 13.46 8.09
C ASP A 341 -10.33 14.53 7.13
N VAL A 342 -11.21 15.25 6.41
CA VAL A 342 -10.78 16.16 5.31
C VAL A 342 -9.88 17.28 5.81
N ARG A 343 -10.36 18.04 6.80
CA ARG A 343 -9.66 19.24 7.27
C ARG A 343 -8.36 18.91 8.03
N PRO A 344 -8.31 17.92 8.95
CA PRO A 344 -7.07 17.51 9.59
C PRO A 344 -5.99 17.09 8.58
N CYS A 345 -6.33 16.19 7.64
CA CYS A 345 -5.39 15.72 6.63
C CYS A 345 -4.89 16.85 5.72
N TRP A 346 -5.77 17.73 5.25
CA TRP A 346 -5.35 18.87 4.41
C TRP A 346 -4.39 19.82 5.13
N LYS A 347 -4.63 20.11 6.42
CA LYS A 347 -3.71 20.93 7.21
C LYS A 347 -2.34 20.27 7.36
N GLU A 348 -2.34 18.97 7.62
CA GLU A 348 -1.10 18.21 7.74
C GLU A 348 -0.33 18.22 6.41
N TRP A 349 -0.98 17.90 5.29
CA TRP A 349 -0.35 17.86 3.98
C TRP A 349 0.19 19.24 3.57
N GLN A 350 -0.57 20.32 3.83
CA GLN A 350 -0.12 21.68 3.58
C GLN A 350 1.09 22.05 4.45
N SER A 351 1.11 21.65 5.72
CA SER A 351 2.25 21.90 6.62
C SER A 351 3.56 21.24 6.15
N ARG A 352 3.45 20.24 5.27
CA ARG A 352 4.55 19.51 4.66
C ARG A 352 4.87 19.95 3.23
N GLY A 353 4.21 20.99 2.72
CA GLY A 353 4.51 21.63 1.43
C GLY A 353 3.54 21.32 0.28
N ALA A 354 2.52 20.47 0.51
CA ALA A 354 1.55 20.15 -0.53
C ALA A 354 0.66 21.35 -0.89
N ARG A 355 0.28 21.46 -2.16
CA ARG A 355 -0.74 22.40 -2.64
C ARG A 355 -2.07 21.65 -2.81
N ILE A 356 -3.15 22.18 -2.24
CA ILE A 356 -4.49 21.61 -2.41
C ILE A 356 -5.18 22.31 -3.60
N ALA A 357 -5.78 21.54 -4.50
CA ALA A 357 -6.61 22.06 -5.58
C ALA A 357 -7.92 21.27 -5.70
N ILE A 358 -8.96 21.90 -6.22
CA ILE A 358 -10.29 21.28 -6.38
C ILE A 358 -10.61 21.14 -7.87
N PHE A 359 -11.21 20.03 -8.26
CA PHE A 359 -11.80 19.86 -9.59
C PHE A 359 -13.20 19.24 -9.49
N SER A 360 -14.22 20.03 -9.80
CA SER A 360 -15.62 19.62 -9.71
C SER A 360 -16.40 20.08 -10.94
N SER A 361 -17.54 19.44 -11.21
CA SER A 361 -18.47 19.85 -12.25
C SER A 361 -19.20 21.16 -11.93
N GLY A 362 -19.29 21.52 -10.64
CA GLY A 362 -19.81 22.80 -10.17
C GLY A 362 -18.91 23.97 -10.54
N SER A 363 -19.48 25.17 -10.68
CA SER A 363 -18.68 26.38 -10.99
C SER A 363 -17.65 26.66 -9.89
N ARG A 364 -16.54 27.30 -10.25
CA ARG A 364 -15.52 27.72 -9.24
C ARG A 364 -16.11 28.52 -8.08
N GLU A 365 -17.11 29.35 -8.33
CA GLU A 365 -17.80 30.10 -7.29
C GLU A 365 -18.58 29.19 -6.34
N ALA A 366 -19.34 28.22 -6.87
CA ALA A 366 -20.06 27.26 -6.04
C ALA A 366 -19.10 26.43 -5.18
N GLN A 367 -17.96 26.02 -5.73
CA GLN A 367 -16.90 25.34 -4.98
C GLN A 367 -16.37 26.22 -3.83
N GLN A 368 -16.10 27.50 -4.08
CA GLN A 368 -15.67 28.43 -3.03
C GLN A 368 -16.69 28.55 -1.91
N LEU A 369 -17.99 28.64 -2.23
CA LEU A 369 -19.05 28.71 -1.24
C LEU A 369 -19.12 27.45 -0.37
N ILE A 370 -19.00 26.27 -0.97
CA ILE A 370 -18.95 24.97 -0.25
C ILE A 370 -17.85 25.01 0.81
N TYR A 371 -16.62 25.36 0.45
CA TYR A 371 -15.49 25.34 1.39
C TYR A 371 -15.42 26.56 2.31
N LYS A 372 -16.09 27.68 1.98
CA LYS A 372 -16.15 28.87 2.85
C LYS A 372 -17.15 28.72 3.99
N TYR A 373 -18.23 27.97 3.74
CA TYR A 373 -19.35 27.82 4.66
C TYR A 373 -19.61 26.34 4.94
N CYS A 374 -18.59 25.65 5.43
CA CYS A 374 -18.67 24.22 5.73
C CYS A 374 -18.75 23.93 7.24
N TYR A 375 -19.04 22.68 7.57
CA TYR A 375 -19.00 22.15 8.93
C TYR A 375 -18.64 20.66 8.92
N ASP A 376 -18.22 20.16 10.06
CA ASP A 376 -18.05 18.73 10.37
C ASP A 376 -18.68 18.47 11.75
N GLU A 377 -18.68 17.21 12.20
CA GLU A 377 -19.29 16.85 13.49
C GLU A 377 -18.67 17.57 14.69
N GLN A 378 -17.39 17.96 14.59
CA GLN A 378 -16.63 18.57 15.68
C GLN A 378 -16.64 20.11 15.60
N THR A 379 -16.82 20.66 14.39
CA THR A 379 -16.70 22.08 14.10
C THR A 379 -17.93 22.57 13.33
N PRO A 380 -18.89 23.24 13.99
CA PRO A 380 -20.18 23.60 13.40
C PRO A 380 -20.10 24.73 12.36
N CYS A 381 -18.98 25.45 12.28
CA CYS A 381 -18.74 26.46 11.26
C CYS A 381 -17.24 26.54 10.94
N MET A 382 -16.91 26.40 9.67
CA MET A 382 -15.55 26.39 9.16
C MET A 382 -15.43 27.13 7.83
N ASP A 383 -14.27 27.76 7.65
CA ASP A 383 -13.80 28.28 6.37
C ASP A 383 -12.47 27.56 6.03
N MET A 384 -12.51 26.76 4.98
CA MET A 384 -11.39 25.98 4.45
C MET A 384 -10.79 26.59 3.18
N THR A 385 -11.31 27.72 2.69
CA THR A 385 -10.82 28.35 1.44
C THR A 385 -9.33 28.69 1.48
N ARG A 386 -8.80 29.01 2.66
CA ARG A 386 -7.37 29.31 2.87
C ARG A 386 -6.44 28.11 2.69
N LEU A 387 -6.97 26.89 2.73
CA LEU A 387 -6.19 25.67 2.47
C LEU A 387 -6.05 25.41 0.97
N ILE A 388 -6.94 25.99 0.14
CA ILE A 388 -7.07 25.69 -1.28
C ILE A 388 -6.28 26.69 -2.11
N SER A 389 -5.43 26.18 -2.99
CA SER A 389 -4.59 26.96 -3.90
C SER A 389 -5.29 27.30 -5.21
N CYS A 390 -6.16 26.42 -5.71
CA CYS A 390 -6.83 26.61 -7.00
C CYS A 390 -8.15 25.82 -7.08
N TYR A 391 -9.05 26.30 -7.92
CA TYR A 391 -10.35 25.67 -8.23
C TYR A 391 -10.47 25.49 -9.74
N PHE A 392 -10.85 24.30 -10.17
CA PHE A 392 -11.09 23.92 -11.56
C PHE A 392 -12.54 23.49 -11.74
N ASP A 393 -13.13 23.95 -12.85
CA ASP A 393 -14.42 23.50 -13.37
C ASP A 393 -14.27 23.13 -14.86
N PRO A 394 -15.27 22.48 -15.50
CA PRO A 394 -15.19 22.11 -16.92
C PRO A 394 -14.84 23.29 -17.84
N THR A 395 -15.30 24.51 -17.51
CA THR A 395 -15.00 25.70 -18.32
C THR A 395 -13.52 26.06 -18.23
N SER A 396 -12.93 25.99 -17.04
CA SER A 396 -11.52 26.31 -16.80
C SER A 396 -10.54 25.33 -17.45
N VAL A 397 -11.02 24.12 -17.79
CA VAL A 397 -10.23 23.08 -18.47
C VAL A 397 -10.62 22.93 -19.94
N GLY A 398 -11.16 23.98 -20.57
CA GLY A 398 -11.44 23.99 -22.02
C GLY A 398 -12.72 23.26 -22.44
N GLY A 399 -13.67 23.07 -21.52
CA GLY A 399 -14.93 22.35 -21.77
C GLY A 399 -14.80 20.83 -21.69
N HIS A 400 -13.62 20.31 -21.36
CA HIS A 400 -13.37 18.88 -21.22
C HIS A 400 -14.13 18.29 -20.03
N SER A 401 -14.59 17.05 -20.18
CA SER A 401 -15.25 16.28 -19.12
C SER A 401 -14.24 15.82 -18.08
N LYS A 402 -14.66 15.66 -16.82
CA LYS A 402 -13.84 15.06 -15.76
C LYS A 402 -13.39 13.62 -16.09
N GLN A 403 -14.08 12.95 -17.00
CA GLN A 403 -13.72 11.59 -17.46
C GLN A 403 -12.91 11.59 -18.77
N THR A 404 -12.33 12.72 -19.16
CA THR A 404 -11.46 12.82 -20.35
C THR A 404 -10.03 13.19 -19.96
N PRO A 405 -8.99 12.53 -20.52
CA PRO A 405 -7.60 12.80 -20.16
C PRO A 405 -7.16 14.25 -20.39
N GLU A 406 -7.71 14.91 -21.40
CA GLU A 406 -7.41 16.30 -21.77
C GLU A 406 -7.69 17.28 -20.63
N ALA A 407 -8.71 17.01 -19.80
CA ALA A 407 -9.02 17.85 -18.63
C ALA A 407 -7.83 17.91 -17.67
N TYR A 408 -7.19 16.77 -17.39
CA TYR A 408 -6.07 16.68 -16.46
C TYR A 408 -4.76 17.22 -17.05
N GLN A 409 -4.59 17.14 -18.38
CA GLN A 409 -3.49 17.84 -19.06
C GLN A 409 -3.62 19.35 -18.90
N GLN A 410 -4.82 19.92 -19.08
CA GLN A 410 -5.06 21.35 -18.90
C GLN A 410 -4.87 21.80 -17.44
N ILE A 411 -5.26 20.96 -16.47
CA ILE A 411 -5.00 21.21 -15.05
C ILE A 411 -3.49 21.25 -14.77
N ALA A 412 -2.73 20.26 -15.24
CA ALA A 412 -1.28 20.23 -15.08
C ALA A 412 -0.58 21.46 -15.69
N LEU A 413 -0.97 21.82 -16.92
CA LEU A 413 -0.49 23.02 -17.61
C LEU A 413 -0.82 24.30 -16.82
N SER A 414 -2.05 24.43 -16.33
CA SER A 414 -2.50 25.60 -15.56
C SER A 414 -1.78 25.75 -14.22
N LEU A 415 -1.41 24.63 -13.60
CA LEU A 415 -0.69 24.59 -12.33
C LEU A 415 0.84 24.75 -12.49
N GLY A 416 1.35 24.59 -13.71
CA GLY A 416 2.79 24.62 -14.01
C GLY A 416 3.55 23.41 -13.48
N VAL A 417 2.89 22.24 -13.36
CA VAL A 417 3.47 21.00 -12.81
C VAL A 417 3.40 19.87 -13.84
N ALA A 418 4.22 18.82 -13.68
CA ALA A 418 4.07 17.62 -14.50
C ALA A 418 2.87 16.79 -13.98
N PRO A 419 2.16 16.04 -14.85
CA PRO A 419 1.04 15.20 -14.41
C PRO A 419 1.37 14.23 -13.26
N ARG A 420 2.57 13.64 -13.25
CA ARG A 420 3.06 12.76 -12.16
C ARG A 420 3.14 13.44 -10.78
N ASP A 421 3.22 14.76 -10.77
CA ASP A 421 3.26 15.60 -9.58
C ASP A 421 1.84 16.07 -9.16
N ILE A 422 0.80 15.48 -9.77
CA ILE A 422 -0.59 15.58 -9.34
C ILE A 422 -1.02 14.25 -8.75
N PHE A 423 -1.61 14.30 -7.56
CA PHE A 423 -2.31 13.18 -6.96
C PHE A 423 -3.79 13.51 -6.84
N PHE A 424 -4.62 12.85 -7.65
CA PHE A 424 -6.05 13.09 -7.76
C PHE A 424 -6.88 12.11 -6.91
N PHE A 425 -7.80 12.65 -6.12
CA PHE A 425 -8.76 11.93 -5.28
C PHE A 425 -10.18 12.14 -5.82
N THR A 426 -10.90 11.06 -6.11
CA THR A 426 -12.28 11.08 -6.62
C THR A 426 -13.00 9.82 -6.18
N ASP A 427 -14.33 9.83 -6.08
CA ASP A 427 -15.13 8.62 -5.90
C ASP A 427 -15.45 7.90 -7.22
N ILE A 428 -15.20 8.54 -8.37
CA ILE A 428 -15.62 8.04 -9.68
C ILE A 428 -14.45 7.33 -10.40
N PRO A 429 -14.53 6.00 -10.63
CA PRO A 429 -13.52 5.24 -11.39
C PRO A 429 -13.12 5.82 -12.74
N GLY A 430 -14.11 6.30 -13.52
CA GLY A 430 -13.86 6.86 -14.85
C GLY A 430 -13.01 8.12 -14.82
N GLU A 431 -13.15 8.93 -13.77
CA GLU A 431 -12.33 10.14 -13.58
C GLU A 431 -10.90 9.76 -13.18
N ALA A 432 -10.73 8.80 -12.26
CA ALA A 432 -9.43 8.27 -11.89
C ALA A 432 -8.68 7.68 -13.11
N ARG A 433 -9.35 6.89 -13.95
CA ARG A 433 -8.76 6.34 -15.18
C ARG A 433 -8.32 7.44 -16.14
N ALA A 434 -9.13 8.47 -16.34
CA ALA A 434 -8.80 9.60 -17.20
C ALA A 434 -7.58 10.38 -16.70
N ALA A 435 -7.48 10.64 -15.39
CA ALA A 435 -6.31 11.28 -14.79
C ALA A 435 -5.05 10.42 -14.94
N LYS A 436 -5.17 9.11 -14.69
CA LYS A 436 -4.05 8.18 -14.77
C LYS A 436 -3.52 8.03 -16.21
N ALA A 437 -4.39 8.10 -17.21
CA ALA A 437 -4.01 8.02 -18.62
C ALA A 437 -2.97 9.08 -19.04
N VAL A 438 -2.87 10.20 -18.32
CA VAL A 438 -1.89 11.26 -18.57
C VAL A 438 -0.74 11.27 -17.58
N GLY A 439 -0.67 10.27 -16.70
CA GLY A 439 0.41 10.06 -15.75
C GLY A 439 0.17 10.60 -14.34
N CYS A 440 -1.04 11.08 -14.01
CA CYS A 440 -1.37 11.46 -12.64
C CYS A 440 -1.34 10.25 -11.69
N ARG A 441 -0.98 10.51 -10.43
CA ARG A 441 -1.28 9.59 -9.32
C ARG A 441 -2.77 9.71 -8.98
N THR A 442 -3.40 8.62 -8.58
CA THR A 442 -4.86 8.57 -8.43
C THR A 442 -5.31 7.69 -7.28
N ALA A 443 -6.30 8.15 -6.55
CA ALA A 443 -7.00 7.42 -5.50
C ALA A 443 -8.51 7.48 -5.73
N VAL A 444 -9.16 6.32 -5.66
CA VAL A 444 -10.61 6.20 -5.61
C VAL A 444 -11.05 6.18 -4.14
N VAL A 445 -11.86 7.14 -3.74
CA VAL A 445 -12.29 7.33 -2.35
C VAL A 445 -13.69 6.75 -2.19
N VAL A 446 -13.82 5.75 -1.33
CA VAL A 446 -15.07 5.04 -1.08
C VAL A 446 -15.70 5.60 0.20
N ARG A 447 -16.74 6.41 0.04
CA ARG A 447 -17.50 6.99 1.17
C ARG A 447 -18.87 6.34 1.28
N GLU A 448 -19.45 6.44 2.48
CA GLU A 448 -20.83 6.02 2.70
C GLU A 448 -21.79 6.75 1.76
N GLY A 449 -22.66 6.00 1.08
CA GLY A 449 -23.62 6.52 0.10
C GLY A 449 -23.10 6.62 -1.34
N ASN A 450 -21.80 6.41 -1.58
CA ASN A 450 -21.26 6.32 -2.94
C ASN A 450 -21.76 5.05 -3.65
N ALA A 451 -21.69 5.06 -4.98
CA ALA A 451 -21.93 3.86 -5.76
C ALA A 451 -20.89 2.78 -5.43
N ALA A 452 -21.30 1.51 -5.41
CA ALA A 452 -20.37 0.41 -5.23
C ALA A 452 -19.35 0.38 -6.37
N VAL A 453 -18.08 0.17 -6.03
CA VAL A 453 -16.97 0.06 -6.97
C VAL A 453 -16.26 -1.29 -6.82
N ASP A 454 -15.67 -1.78 -7.91
CA ASP A 454 -14.81 -2.96 -7.86
C ASP A 454 -13.40 -2.55 -7.42
N CYS A 455 -13.15 -2.63 -6.11
CA CYS A 455 -11.87 -2.25 -5.53
C CYS A 455 -10.70 -3.09 -6.07
N VAL A 456 -10.95 -4.37 -6.40
CA VAL A 456 -9.89 -5.27 -6.92
C VAL A 456 -9.48 -4.80 -8.30
N GLN A 457 -10.45 -4.58 -9.19
CA GLN A 457 -10.19 -4.08 -10.53
C GLN A 457 -9.44 -2.74 -10.51
N LEU A 458 -9.85 -1.81 -9.64
CA LEU A 458 -9.21 -0.50 -9.53
C LEU A 458 -7.73 -0.60 -9.12
N VAL A 459 -7.41 -1.54 -8.22
CA VAL A 459 -6.04 -1.78 -7.76
C VAL A 459 -5.21 -2.48 -8.83
N GLU A 460 -5.78 -3.41 -9.59
CA GLU A 460 -5.12 -4.04 -10.75
C GLU A 460 -4.83 -3.01 -11.85
N GLU A 461 -5.73 -2.05 -12.04
CA GLU A 461 -5.52 -0.88 -12.90
C GLU A 461 -4.52 0.11 -12.31
N GLY A 462 -4.06 -0.12 -11.07
CA GLY A 462 -3.04 0.60 -10.32
C GLY A 462 -3.51 1.93 -9.72
N HIS A 463 -4.80 2.06 -9.44
CA HIS A 463 -5.36 3.13 -8.62
C HIS A 463 -5.20 2.76 -7.14
N GLN A 464 -5.09 3.77 -6.27
CA GLN A 464 -5.22 3.56 -4.83
C GLN A 464 -6.71 3.55 -4.48
N VAL A 465 -7.11 2.83 -3.42
CA VAL A 465 -8.50 2.81 -2.94
C VAL A 465 -8.47 3.04 -1.43
N ALA A 466 -9.30 3.96 -0.94
CA ALA A 466 -9.32 4.32 0.48
C ALA A 466 -10.72 4.73 0.94
N GLU A 467 -11.00 4.55 2.23
CA GLU A 467 -12.29 4.92 2.84
C GLU A 467 -12.19 6.23 3.63
N SER A 468 -10.98 6.59 4.06
CA SER A 468 -10.66 7.85 4.72
C SER A 468 -9.39 8.48 4.15
N PHE A 469 -9.27 9.81 4.26
CA PHE A 469 -8.00 10.48 4.01
C PHE A 469 -6.93 10.14 5.06
N ASP A 470 -7.33 9.67 6.24
CA ASP A 470 -6.40 9.15 7.26
C ASP A 470 -5.59 7.94 6.75
N ASP A 471 -6.11 7.21 5.76
CA ASP A 471 -5.41 6.09 5.14
C ASP A 471 -4.13 6.57 4.44
N PHE A 472 -4.13 7.81 3.93
CA PHE A 472 -2.98 8.48 3.32
C PHE A 472 -2.14 9.18 4.39
N ALA A 473 -1.72 8.39 5.39
CA ALA A 473 -0.80 8.83 6.43
C ALA A 473 0.52 9.32 5.81
N VAL A 474 1.03 10.45 6.31
CA VAL A 474 2.34 11.01 5.93
C VAL A 474 3.35 10.87 7.04
#